data_AF-A0A6I3MFD0-F1
#
_entry.id   AF-A0A6I3MFD0-F1
#
_cell.length_a   1.000
_cell.length_b   1.000
_cell.length_c   1.000
_cell.angle_alpha   90.00
_cell.angle_beta   90.00
_cell.angle_gamma   90.00
#
_symmetry.space_group_name_H-M   'P 1'
#
loop_
_entity.id
_entity.type
_entity.pdbx_description
1 polymer ?
#
loop_
_entity_poly.entity_id
_entity_poly.type
_entity_poly.pdbx_seq_one_letter_code
_entity_poly.pdbx_strand_id
1 'polypeptide(L)'
;MNKLKVFVLVLVLISFKTFACLNGETKTLKNGVMVYVDYQGLVPHGHRFSVDNFSKLILELDSLYEKKKNIDYLSDKGYVLIIQGKYQEALQLYLNIEKIKPNRYSTASNIGTLYELMGENQKAYDWIQKAIEINPESHNGSEWLHLRILEAKINNLSNVSGQFLINTSFGDKGTPETKLSKPELEVLAKAVYYQVNERMSFIKPKDKVISILLFELGNLVRLKGESENAVRIYNLAKEYGFHDEIVNARIVSCFKSRADYFEHRTWELDKKLNVLRKSKNGVDLDYVSQIEIALITVSIIGTVLLIGLLILYFKWKKLKDYVLLNDSPNLN
;
A
#
# COMPACT_ATOMS: atom_id res chain seq x y z
N MET A 1 31.79 10.04 -39.72
CA MET A 1 31.65 10.55 -38.33
C MET A 1 30.53 11.59 -38.29
N ASN A 2 29.71 11.59 -37.23
CA ASN A 2 28.85 12.70 -36.80
C ASN A 2 27.46 12.93 -37.44
N LYS A 3 26.59 11.91 -37.49
CA LYS A 3 25.13 12.13 -37.32
C LYS A 3 24.41 11.13 -36.40
N LEU A 4 25.08 10.05 -35.97
CA LEU A 4 24.50 9.04 -35.07
C LEU A 4 24.79 9.28 -33.58
N LYS A 5 25.68 10.22 -33.23
CA LYS A 5 26.08 10.49 -31.84
C LYS A 5 25.26 11.58 -31.13
N VAL A 6 24.38 12.28 -31.84
CA VAL A 6 23.50 13.31 -31.24
C VAL A 6 22.17 12.70 -30.77
N PHE A 7 21.75 11.56 -31.32
CA PHE A 7 20.47 10.94 -30.96
C PHE A 7 20.53 10.14 -29.63
N VAL A 8 21.72 9.68 -29.23
CA VAL A 8 21.91 8.94 -27.97
C VAL A 8 22.14 9.89 -26.77
N LEU A 9 22.55 11.14 -27.01
CA LEU A 9 22.85 12.10 -25.93
C LEU A 9 21.61 12.84 -25.40
N VAL A 10 20.53 12.92 -26.18
CA VAL A 10 19.27 13.59 -25.75
C VAL A 10 18.36 12.64 -24.97
N LEU A 11 18.51 11.32 -25.11
CA LEU A 11 17.70 10.31 -24.39
C LEU A 11 18.23 9.97 -22.98
N VAL A 12 19.42 10.43 -22.60
CA VAL A 12 20.03 10.14 -21.27
C VAL A 12 19.93 11.34 -20.31
N LEU A 13 19.51 12.53 -20.78
CA LEU A 13 19.34 13.72 -19.93
C LEU A 13 17.89 14.17 -19.73
N ILE A 14 16.92 13.43 -20.27
CA ILE A 14 15.59 13.40 -19.67
C ILE A 14 15.63 12.29 -18.63
N SER A 15 16.40 12.52 -17.56
CA SER A 15 16.04 11.93 -16.28
C SER A 15 14.66 12.52 -15.98
N PHE A 16 13.61 11.83 -16.44
CA PHE A 16 12.36 11.93 -15.74
C PHE A 16 12.72 11.55 -14.31
N LYS A 17 12.91 12.55 -13.45
CA LYS A 17 12.35 12.49 -12.12
C LYS A 17 10.84 12.32 -12.35
N THR A 18 10.44 11.13 -12.78
CA THR A 18 9.23 10.55 -12.29
C THR A 18 9.50 10.53 -10.80
N PHE A 19 9.03 11.57 -10.10
CA PHE A 19 8.43 11.28 -8.83
C PHE A 19 7.50 10.13 -9.16
N ALA A 20 7.90 8.90 -8.84
CA ALA A 20 6.92 7.85 -8.66
C ALA A 20 5.92 8.51 -7.74
N CYS A 21 4.74 8.83 -8.27
CA CYS A 21 3.72 9.48 -7.48
C CYS A 21 3.40 8.47 -6.38
N LEU A 22 4.04 8.64 -5.23
CA LEU A 22 3.71 7.95 -4.00
C LEU A 22 2.37 8.55 -3.59
N ASN A 23 1.29 8.16 -4.28
CA ASN A 23 -0.11 8.55 -4.06
C ASN A 23 -0.67 7.98 -2.75
N GLY A 24 0.11 7.98 -1.68
CA GLY A 24 -0.41 7.84 -0.33
C GLY A 24 -0.85 9.21 0.19
N GLU A 25 -1.80 9.25 1.11
CA GLU A 25 -2.14 10.52 1.76
C GLU A 25 -0.95 11.00 2.60
N THR A 26 -0.58 12.26 2.39
CA THR A 26 0.55 12.87 3.08
C THR A 26 0.02 14.02 3.92
N LYS A 27 0.27 13.96 5.23
CA LYS A 27 -0.01 15.10 6.11
C LYS A 27 1.23 15.96 6.23
N THR A 28 1.19 17.13 5.62
CA THR A 28 2.23 18.16 5.75
C THR A 28 1.65 19.35 6.51
N LEU A 29 2.35 19.78 7.56
CA LEU A 29 2.00 20.97 8.33
C LEU A 29 2.32 22.24 7.53
N LYS A 30 1.77 23.37 7.96
CA LYS A 30 1.94 24.68 7.32
C LYS A 30 3.39 25.16 7.25
N ASN A 31 4.25 24.68 8.15
CA ASN A 31 5.69 24.96 8.13
C ASN A 31 6.49 24.00 7.20
N GLY A 32 5.82 23.08 6.52
CA GLY A 32 6.43 22.13 5.59
C GLY A 32 6.89 20.81 6.24
N VAL A 33 6.73 20.66 7.55
CA VAL A 33 7.05 19.39 8.23
C VAL A 33 6.03 18.33 7.83
N MET A 34 6.55 17.22 7.32
CA MET A 34 5.75 16.04 6.97
C MET A 34 5.54 15.20 8.23
N VAL A 35 4.28 14.99 8.61
CA VAL A 35 3.92 14.23 9.82
C VAL A 35 3.83 12.74 9.53
N TYR A 36 3.23 12.36 8.40
CA TYR A 36 3.19 10.98 7.94
C TYR A 36 2.98 10.92 6.42
N VAL A 37 3.32 9.76 5.87
CA VAL A 37 2.98 9.34 4.51
C VAL A 37 2.29 7.99 4.64
N ASP A 38 1.06 7.91 4.17
CA ASP A 38 0.30 6.67 4.18
C ASP A 38 0.62 5.77 2.99
N TYR A 39 0.17 4.52 3.09
CA TYR A 39 0.28 3.54 2.03
C TYR A 39 -0.80 3.74 0.97
N GLN A 40 -0.49 3.35 -0.27
CA GLN A 40 -1.51 3.21 -1.31
C GLN A 40 -2.37 1.97 -1.08
N GLY A 41 -3.68 2.11 -1.35
CA GLY A 41 -4.63 1.00 -1.32
C GLY A 41 -5.65 1.12 -0.19
N LEU A 42 -6.37 0.03 0.06
CA LEU A 42 -7.48 -0.03 1.01
C LEU A 42 -7.19 -0.94 2.21
N VAL A 43 -5.95 -1.32 2.44
CA VAL A 43 -5.57 -2.07 3.66
C VAL A 43 -5.16 -1.04 4.71
N PRO A 44 -5.96 -0.84 5.77
CA PRO A 44 -5.68 0.18 6.77
C PRO A 44 -4.57 -0.28 7.71
N HIS A 45 -3.73 0.68 8.11
CA HIS A 45 -2.58 0.45 8.98
C HIS A 45 -2.52 1.42 10.16
N GLY A 46 -3.37 2.46 10.15
CA GLY A 46 -3.11 3.66 10.94
C GLY A 46 -1.96 4.47 10.38
N HIS A 47 -1.86 5.72 10.81
CA HIS A 47 -0.79 6.60 10.41
C HIS A 47 0.49 6.28 11.18
N ARG A 48 1.60 6.19 10.45
CA ARG A 48 2.94 6.13 11.05
C ARG A 48 3.51 7.53 11.19
N PHE A 49 3.25 8.16 12.33
CA PHE A 49 3.77 9.49 12.64
C PHE A 49 5.31 9.49 12.70
N SER A 50 5.92 10.37 11.90
CA SER A 50 7.36 10.49 11.68
C SER A 50 7.82 11.90 12.06
N VAL A 51 7.70 12.24 13.34
CA VAL A 51 8.10 13.54 13.88
C VAL A 51 9.27 13.36 14.85
N ASP A 52 10.43 13.92 14.51
CA ASP A 52 11.68 13.74 15.26
C ASP A 52 11.63 14.34 16.68
N ASN A 53 11.06 15.54 16.82
CA ASN A 53 10.99 16.24 18.10
C ASN A 53 9.74 17.12 18.17
N PHE A 54 8.70 16.57 18.81
CA PHE A 54 7.42 17.26 18.99
C PHE A 54 7.55 18.59 19.76
N SER A 55 8.37 18.65 20.81
CA SER A 55 8.53 19.88 21.61
C SER A 55 9.14 21.02 20.79
N LYS A 56 10.17 20.72 19.98
CA LYS A 56 10.77 21.69 19.07
C LYS A 56 9.76 22.15 18.01
N LEU A 57 9.00 21.21 17.45
CA LEU A 57 7.97 21.52 16.45
C LEU A 57 6.88 22.44 17.01
N ILE A 58 6.40 22.18 18.23
CA ILE A 58 5.40 23.04 18.89
C ILE A 58 5.93 24.46 19.09
N LEU A 59 7.17 24.62 19.59
CA LEU A 59 7.80 25.93 19.77
C LEU A 59 7.96 26.69 18.44
N GLU A 60 8.30 25.98 17.37
CA GLU A 60 8.38 26.56 16.03
C GLU A 60 7.02 27.05 15.53
N LEU A 61 5.97 26.24 15.70
CA LEU A 61 4.60 26.60 15.31
C LEU A 61 4.09 27.82 16.09
N ASP A 62 4.37 27.90 17.39
CA ASP A 62 4.04 29.07 18.22
C ASP A 62 4.77 30.33 17.73
N SER A 63 6.07 30.25 17.48
CA SER A 63 6.86 31.37 16.95
C SER A 63 6.37 31.84 15.58
N LEU A 64 6.01 30.90 14.70
CA LEU A 64 5.46 31.19 13.37
C LEU A 64 4.07 31.84 13.46
N TYR A 65 3.22 31.40 14.39
CA TYR A 65 1.95 32.04 14.67
C TYR A 65 2.16 33.47 15.17
N GLU A 66 3.05 33.70 16.14
CA GLU A 66 3.30 35.04 16.66
C GLU A 66 3.76 36.02 15.59
N LYS A 67 4.64 35.56 14.68
CA LYS A 67 5.16 36.39 13.59
C LYS A 67 4.13 36.66 12.48
N LYS A 68 3.33 35.65 12.11
CA LYS A 68 2.50 35.70 10.89
C LYS A 68 1.00 35.85 11.17
N LYS A 69 0.58 35.64 12.41
CA LYS A 69 -0.83 35.58 12.88
C LYS A 69 -1.73 34.70 12.00
N ASN A 70 -1.15 33.64 11.42
CA ASN A 70 -1.90 32.66 10.64
C ASN A 70 -2.37 31.50 11.53
N ILE A 71 -3.68 31.38 11.70
CA ILE A 71 -4.34 30.39 12.57
C ILE A 71 -4.04 28.93 12.20
N ASP A 72 -3.59 28.67 10.97
CA ASP A 72 -3.22 27.32 10.52
C ASP A 72 -2.06 26.77 11.37
N TYR A 73 -1.13 27.60 11.83
CA TYR A 73 -0.04 27.17 12.73
C TYR A 73 -0.57 26.69 14.09
N LEU A 74 -1.59 27.36 14.66
CA LEU A 74 -2.24 26.88 15.87
C LEU A 74 -3.04 25.59 15.61
N SER A 75 -3.66 25.49 14.43
CA SER A 75 -4.39 24.28 14.04
C SER A 75 -3.45 23.08 13.91
N ASP A 76 -2.26 23.28 13.35
CA ASP A 76 -1.21 22.26 13.26
C ASP A 76 -0.64 21.90 14.63
N LYS A 77 -0.47 22.88 15.53
CA LYS A 77 -0.08 22.61 16.93
C LYS A 77 -1.12 21.74 17.63
N GLY A 78 -2.41 22.04 17.45
CA GLY A 78 -3.51 21.22 17.98
C GLY A 78 -3.44 19.78 17.47
N TYR A 79 -3.15 19.59 16.18
CA TYR A 79 -3.00 18.27 15.58
C TYR A 79 -1.79 17.52 16.15
N VAL A 80 -0.67 18.20 16.36
CA VAL A 80 0.51 17.62 17.03
C VAL A 80 0.18 17.20 18.47
N LEU A 81 -0.57 18.02 19.21
CA LEU A 81 -1.00 17.67 20.57
C LEU A 81 -1.91 16.42 20.59
N ILE A 82 -2.79 16.26 19.58
CA ILE A 82 -3.61 15.03 19.41
C ILE A 82 -2.69 13.81 19.25
N ILE A 83 -1.68 13.88 18.37
CA ILE A 83 -0.72 12.79 18.14
C ILE A 83 0.01 12.42 19.43
N GLN A 84 0.32 13.40 20.28
CA GLN A 84 0.95 13.18 21.58
C GLN A 84 0.00 12.67 22.67
N GLY A 85 -1.30 12.49 22.39
CA GLY A 85 -2.30 12.09 23.38
C GLY A 85 -2.71 13.21 24.35
N LYS A 86 -2.33 14.46 24.09
CA LYS A 86 -2.61 15.62 24.96
C LYS A 86 -3.97 16.23 24.63
N TYR A 87 -5.02 15.43 24.78
CA TYR A 87 -6.35 15.77 24.27
C TYR A 87 -6.97 17.02 24.91
N GLN A 88 -6.82 17.21 26.22
CA GLN A 88 -7.36 18.39 26.91
C GLN A 88 -6.66 19.69 26.47
N GLU A 89 -5.34 19.66 26.32
CA GLU A 89 -4.56 20.81 25.81
C GLU A 89 -4.97 21.15 24.37
N ALA A 90 -5.10 20.13 23.51
CA ALA A 90 -5.54 20.30 22.14
C ALA A 90 -6.97 20.87 22.07
N LEU A 91 -7.89 20.37 22.89
CA LEU A 91 -9.28 20.82 22.93
C LEU A 91 -9.36 22.30 23.34
N GLN A 92 -8.64 22.70 24.38
CA GLN A 92 -8.62 24.10 24.80
C GLN A 92 -8.07 25.01 23.70
N LEU A 93 -7.04 24.56 22.98
CA LEU A 93 -6.48 25.28 21.84
C LEU A 93 -7.50 25.41 20.71
N TYR A 94 -8.17 24.33 20.30
CA TYR A 94 -9.18 24.41 19.23
C TYR A 94 -10.41 25.23 19.60
N LEU A 95 -10.87 25.19 20.86
CA LEU A 95 -11.93 26.07 21.34
C LEU A 95 -11.52 27.54 21.27
N ASN A 96 -10.25 27.86 21.53
CA ASN A 96 -9.73 29.22 21.34
C ASN A 96 -9.63 29.60 19.85
N ILE A 97 -9.21 28.66 18.99
CA ILE A 97 -9.21 28.87 17.53
C ILE A 97 -10.62 29.18 17.03
N GLU A 98 -11.64 28.45 17.49
CA GLU A 98 -13.04 28.70 17.10
C GLU A 98 -13.53 30.08 17.57
N LYS A 99 -13.10 30.57 18.74
CA LYS A 99 -13.41 31.94 19.18
C LYS A 99 -12.76 33.01 18.29
N ILE A 100 -11.53 32.77 17.83
CA ILE A 100 -10.77 33.72 17.00
C ILE A 100 -11.26 33.71 15.55
N LYS A 101 -11.47 32.52 14.99
CA LYS A 101 -11.91 32.32 13.61
C LYS A 101 -12.97 31.20 13.58
N PRO A 102 -14.23 31.55 13.82
CA PRO A 102 -15.32 30.57 13.88
C PRO A 102 -15.61 29.96 12.52
N ASN A 103 -16.40 28.88 12.52
CA ASN A 103 -16.97 28.27 11.32
C ASN A 103 -15.92 27.68 10.36
N ARG A 104 -14.83 27.14 10.90
CA ARG A 104 -13.84 26.38 10.14
C ARG A 104 -14.14 24.90 10.26
N TYR A 105 -14.36 24.24 9.11
CA TYR A 105 -14.51 22.78 9.04
C TYR A 105 -13.43 22.06 9.86
N SER A 106 -12.16 22.37 9.61
CA SER A 106 -11.03 21.70 10.27
C SER A 106 -10.97 21.94 11.78
N THR A 107 -11.53 23.03 12.28
CA THR A 107 -11.60 23.28 13.73
C THR A 107 -12.74 22.48 14.34
N ALA A 108 -13.92 22.51 13.71
CA ALA A 108 -15.08 21.75 14.17
C ALA A 108 -14.81 20.23 14.16
N SER A 109 -14.21 19.69 13.09
CA SER A 109 -13.92 18.26 13.00
C SER A 109 -12.90 17.82 14.04
N ASN A 110 -11.82 18.57 14.27
CA ASN A 110 -10.83 18.26 15.31
C ASN A 110 -11.41 18.33 16.73
N ILE A 111 -12.32 19.27 17.01
CA ILE A 111 -13.04 19.31 18.30
C ILE A 111 -13.91 18.06 18.45
N GLY A 112 -14.64 17.67 17.41
CA GLY A 112 -15.44 16.45 17.38
C GLY A 112 -14.60 15.20 17.66
N THR A 113 -13.49 15.02 16.95
CA THR A 113 -12.54 13.92 17.14
C THR A 113 -11.97 13.91 18.56
N LEU A 114 -11.62 15.07 19.12
CA LEU A 114 -11.12 15.17 20.50
C LEU A 114 -12.16 14.72 21.52
N TYR A 115 -13.41 15.13 21.37
CA TYR A 115 -14.49 14.63 22.21
C TYR A 115 -14.71 13.13 22.05
N GLU A 116 -14.61 12.58 20.83
CA GLU A 116 -14.68 11.13 20.59
C GLU A 116 -13.56 10.39 21.35
N LEU A 117 -12.31 10.86 21.21
CA LEU A 117 -11.14 10.29 21.89
C LEU A 117 -11.23 10.38 23.41
N MET A 118 -11.93 11.39 23.94
CA MET A 118 -12.19 11.57 25.37
C MET A 118 -13.44 10.82 25.86
N GLY A 119 -14.19 10.13 24.97
CA GLY A 119 -15.41 9.39 25.31
C GLY A 119 -16.69 10.23 25.42
N GLU A 120 -16.62 11.52 25.13
CA GLU A 120 -17.73 12.47 25.16
C GLU A 120 -18.55 12.41 23.86
N ASN A 121 -19.10 11.23 23.55
CA ASN A 121 -19.63 10.91 22.22
C ASN A 121 -20.76 11.84 21.74
N GLN A 122 -21.62 12.34 22.64
CA GLN A 122 -22.68 13.27 22.25
C GLN A 122 -22.10 14.61 21.77
N LYS A 123 -21.12 15.17 22.49
CA LYS A 123 -20.45 16.40 22.06
C LYS A 123 -19.68 16.18 20.77
N ALA A 124 -19.06 15.01 20.62
CA ALA A 124 -18.41 14.63 19.38
C ALA A 124 -19.39 14.67 18.21
N TYR A 125 -20.57 14.07 18.38
CA TYR A 125 -21.62 14.05 17.36
C TYR A 125 -22.03 15.46 16.94
N ASP A 126 -22.34 16.34 17.90
CA ASP A 126 -22.77 17.71 17.62
C ASP A 126 -21.70 18.50 16.82
N TRP A 127 -20.42 18.31 17.16
CA TRP A 127 -19.31 18.99 16.48
C TRP A 127 -19.00 18.42 15.10
N ILE A 128 -19.07 17.10 14.92
CA ILE A 128 -18.93 16.46 13.60
C ILE A 128 -20.10 16.85 12.70
N GLN A 129 -21.32 16.90 13.22
CA GLN A 129 -22.49 17.35 12.48
C GLN A 129 -22.29 18.79 11.98
N LYS A 130 -21.86 19.70 12.87
CA LYS A 130 -21.49 21.07 12.48
C LYS A 130 -20.37 21.09 11.42
N ALA A 131 -19.37 20.21 11.52
CA ALA A 131 -18.31 20.12 10.53
C ALA A 131 -18.86 19.73 9.14
N ILE A 132 -19.74 18.74 9.07
CA ILE A 132 -20.41 18.32 7.83
C ILE A 132 -21.25 19.46 7.23
N GLU A 133 -21.98 20.21 8.05
CA GLU A 133 -22.75 21.38 7.59
C GLU A 133 -21.87 22.45 6.94
N ILE A 134 -20.65 22.64 7.45
CA ILE A 134 -19.67 23.59 6.89
C ILE A 134 -19.05 23.07 5.59
N ASN A 135 -18.69 21.79 5.54
CA ASN A 135 -18.08 21.16 4.38
C ASN A 135 -18.51 19.68 4.24
N PRO A 136 -19.54 19.40 3.43
CA PRO A 136 -20.05 18.04 3.23
C PRO A 136 -19.06 17.08 2.56
N GLU A 137 -18.15 17.60 1.73
CA GLU A 137 -17.17 16.79 0.96
C GLU A 137 -15.89 16.49 1.74
N SER A 138 -15.86 16.88 3.01
CA SER A 138 -14.69 16.70 3.85
C SER A 138 -14.38 15.24 4.18
N HIS A 139 -13.10 14.96 4.47
CA HIS A 139 -12.56 13.60 4.58
C HIS A 139 -13.02 12.69 3.43
N ASN A 140 -12.99 13.22 2.21
CA ASN A 140 -13.45 12.54 0.99
C ASN A 140 -14.90 12.04 1.07
N GLY A 141 -15.78 12.84 1.69
CA GLY A 141 -17.21 12.54 1.84
C GLY A 141 -17.51 11.40 2.81
N SER A 142 -16.61 11.12 3.76
CA SER A 142 -16.75 9.97 4.68
C SER A 142 -17.34 10.31 6.06
N GLU A 143 -17.55 11.58 6.38
CA GLU A 143 -17.97 12.00 7.73
C GLU A 143 -19.37 11.54 8.14
N TRP A 144 -20.25 11.20 7.19
CA TRP A 144 -21.53 10.56 7.51
C TRP A 144 -21.31 9.25 8.29
N LEU A 145 -20.26 8.48 7.96
CA LEU A 145 -19.94 7.23 8.64
C LEU A 145 -19.41 7.48 10.06
N HIS A 146 -18.71 8.60 10.27
CA HIS A 146 -18.30 9.05 11.60
C HIS A 146 -19.53 9.27 12.50
N LEU A 147 -20.56 9.96 11.99
CA LEU A 147 -21.81 10.12 12.75
C LEU A 147 -22.46 8.77 13.08
N ARG A 148 -22.51 7.81 12.14
CA ARG A 148 -23.04 6.44 12.41
C ARG A 148 -22.26 5.72 13.50
N ILE A 149 -20.93 5.87 13.53
CA ILE A 149 -20.08 5.33 14.59
C ILE A 149 -20.41 5.97 15.94
N LEU A 150 -20.59 7.29 15.98
CA LEU A 150 -20.96 8.02 17.19
C LEU A 150 -22.37 7.65 17.66
N GLU A 151 -23.34 7.51 16.76
CA GLU A 151 -24.69 7.02 17.07
C GLU A 151 -24.65 5.63 17.73
N ALA A 152 -23.81 4.72 17.21
CA ALA A 152 -23.64 3.41 17.80
C ALA A 152 -23.09 3.48 19.23
N LYS A 153 -22.12 4.38 19.48
CA LYS A 153 -21.52 4.61 20.79
C LYS A 153 -22.50 5.29 21.77
N ILE A 154 -23.21 6.32 21.34
CA ILE A 154 -24.19 7.06 22.15
C ILE A 154 -25.30 6.13 22.63
N ASN A 155 -25.84 5.32 21.72
CA ASN A 155 -26.94 4.40 22.03
C ASN A 155 -26.47 3.12 22.75
N ASN A 156 -25.17 3.00 23.07
CA ASN A 156 -24.57 1.81 23.68
C ASN A 156 -25.01 0.50 23.00
N LEU A 157 -25.05 0.51 21.66
CA LEU A 157 -25.59 -0.61 20.90
C LEU A 157 -24.77 -1.87 21.16
N SER A 158 -25.34 -2.81 21.91
CA SER A 158 -24.69 -4.08 22.22
C SER A 158 -24.49 -4.92 20.96
N ASN A 159 -25.32 -4.75 19.93
CA ASN A 159 -25.28 -5.49 18.66
C ASN A 159 -25.21 -4.55 17.44
N VAL A 160 -24.19 -3.68 17.38
CA VAL A 160 -23.87 -2.93 16.15
C VAL A 160 -23.61 -3.92 15.01
N SER A 161 -24.29 -3.73 13.87
CA SER A 161 -24.06 -4.50 12.65
C SER A 161 -23.37 -3.67 11.59
N GLY A 162 -22.70 -4.32 10.63
CA GLY A 162 -22.16 -3.62 9.46
C GLY A 162 -23.25 -2.88 8.68
N GLN A 163 -24.42 -3.50 8.49
CA GLN A 163 -25.58 -2.86 7.85
C GLN A 163 -26.01 -1.55 8.51
N PHE A 164 -25.95 -1.47 9.84
CA PHE A 164 -26.19 -0.21 10.54
C PHE A 164 -25.10 0.82 10.22
N LEU A 165 -23.83 0.43 10.29
CA LEU A 165 -22.72 1.37 10.10
C LEU A 165 -22.64 1.89 8.66
N ILE A 166 -22.73 1.00 7.66
CA ILE A 166 -22.43 1.32 6.25
C ILE A 166 -23.66 1.35 5.33
N ASN A 167 -24.86 1.21 5.88
CA ASN A 167 -26.14 1.24 5.15
C ASN A 167 -26.30 0.17 4.05
N THR A 168 -25.53 -0.91 4.09
CA THR A 168 -25.66 -2.04 3.16
C THR A 168 -25.19 -3.35 3.77
N SER A 169 -25.57 -4.47 3.15
CA SER A 169 -25.25 -5.82 3.59
C SER A 169 -24.71 -6.61 2.42
N PHE A 170 -23.73 -7.47 2.69
CA PHE A 170 -23.12 -8.34 1.70
C PHE A 170 -23.57 -9.80 1.79
N GLY A 171 -24.66 -10.04 2.51
CA GLY A 171 -25.23 -11.35 2.76
C GLY A 171 -24.45 -12.18 3.79
N ASP A 172 -24.89 -13.41 3.97
CA ASP A 172 -24.42 -14.39 4.97
C ASP A 172 -23.60 -15.55 4.37
N LYS A 173 -23.51 -15.62 3.04
CA LYS A 173 -22.78 -16.67 2.32
C LYS A 173 -21.25 -16.51 2.47
N GLY A 174 -20.47 -17.45 1.92
CA GLY A 174 -19.02 -17.32 1.84
C GLY A 174 -18.53 -16.24 0.86
N THR A 175 -19.18 -16.07 -0.29
CA THR A 175 -18.83 -15.03 -1.28
C THR A 175 -19.73 -13.81 -1.12
N PRO A 176 -19.18 -12.58 -0.97
CA PRO A 176 -20.03 -11.42 -0.70
C PRO A 176 -20.81 -11.05 -1.96
N GLU A 177 -22.05 -10.61 -1.77
CA GLU A 177 -22.95 -10.20 -2.85
C GLU A 177 -23.35 -8.73 -2.62
N THR A 178 -23.65 -7.99 -3.68
CA THR A 178 -24.05 -6.58 -3.54
C THR A 178 -24.98 -6.15 -4.66
N LYS A 179 -25.82 -5.15 -4.36
CA LYS A 179 -26.62 -4.43 -5.36
C LYS A 179 -25.96 -3.11 -5.79
N LEU A 180 -24.87 -2.72 -5.13
CA LEU A 180 -24.13 -1.51 -5.44
C LEU A 180 -23.43 -1.66 -6.80
N SER A 181 -23.47 -0.58 -7.58
CA SER A 181 -22.65 -0.41 -8.77
C SER A 181 -21.16 -0.30 -8.42
N LYS A 182 -20.28 -0.47 -9.41
CA LYS A 182 -18.83 -0.34 -9.22
C LYS A 182 -18.42 1.04 -8.65
N PRO A 183 -18.97 2.19 -9.12
CA PRO A 183 -18.67 3.48 -8.52
C PRO A 183 -19.12 3.61 -7.07
N GLU A 184 -20.31 3.09 -6.72
CA GLU A 184 -20.80 3.12 -5.33
C GLU A 184 -19.93 2.28 -4.40
N LEU A 185 -19.47 1.11 -4.86
CA LEU A 185 -18.49 0.30 -4.14
C LEU A 185 -17.17 1.05 -3.91
N GLU A 186 -16.68 1.79 -4.91
CA GLU A 186 -15.44 2.57 -4.79
C GLU A 186 -15.56 3.65 -3.72
N VAL A 187 -16.64 4.43 -3.78
CA VAL A 187 -16.91 5.51 -2.82
C VAL A 187 -17.05 4.95 -1.41
N LEU A 188 -17.83 3.88 -1.24
CA LEU A 188 -18.06 3.27 0.07
C LEU A 188 -16.78 2.64 0.63
N ALA A 189 -16.00 1.93 -0.19
CA ALA A 189 -14.73 1.33 0.25
C ALA A 189 -13.74 2.39 0.73
N LYS A 190 -13.62 3.51 0.01
CA LYS A 190 -12.80 4.65 0.43
C LYS A 190 -13.30 5.26 1.73
N ALA A 191 -14.61 5.50 1.85
CA ALA A 191 -15.18 6.08 3.07
C ALA A 191 -14.90 5.21 4.31
N VAL A 192 -15.13 3.89 4.19
CA VAL A 192 -14.83 2.93 5.27
C VAL A 192 -13.33 2.89 5.56
N TYR A 193 -12.48 2.83 4.54
CA TYR A 193 -11.03 2.84 4.70
C TYR A 193 -10.55 4.08 5.47
N TYR A 194 -10.98 5.29 5.08
CA TYR A 194 -10.56 6.53 5.73
C TYR A 194 -10.93 6.54 7.22
N GLN A 195 -12.18 6.23 7.52
CA GLN A 195 -12.68 6.26 8.90
C GLN A 195 -12.03 5.18 9.78
N VAL A 196 -11.67 4.03 9.21
CA VAL A 196 -10.96 2.97 9.93
C VAL A 196 -9.48 3.32 10.10
N ASN A 197 -8.82 3.79 9.04
CA ASN A 197 -7.39 4.09 9.07
C ASN A 197 -7.06 5.21 10.06
N GLU A 198 -7.83 6.30 10.07
CA GLU A 198 -7.68 7.38 11.05
C GLU A 198 -7.78 6.85 12.50
N ARG A 199 -8.80 6.02 12.79
CA ARG A 199 -9.03 5.44 14.12
C ARG A 199 -7.92 4.49 14.57
N MET A 200 -7.41 3.64 13.66
CA MET A 200 -6.33 2.70 13.96
C MET A 200 -5.01 3.38 14.37
N SER A 201 -4.87 4.68 14.08
CA SER A 201 -3.75 5.49 14.56
C SER A 201 -3.75 5.66 16.08
N PHE A 202 -4.92 5.65 16.71
CA PHE A 202 -5.11 5.97 18.13
C PHE A 202 -5.66 4.79 18.95
N ILE A 203 -6.44 3.91 18.33
CA ILE A 203 -7.14 2.81 18.99
C ILE A 203 -6.45 1.50 18.62
N LYS A 204 -6.00 0.75 19.64
CA LYS A 204 -5.40 -0.58 19.46
C LYS A 204 -6.46 -1.68 19.64
N PRO A 205 -6.22 -2.89 19.07
CA PRO A 205 -7.06 -4.04 19.36
C PRO A 205 -7.20 -4.28 20.88
N LYS A 206 -8.39 -4.65 21.39
CA LYS A 206 -9.64 -4.95 20.67
C LYS A 206 -10.58 -3.75 20.64
N ASP A 207 -11.28 -3.57 19.52
CA ASP A 207 -12.37 -2.58 19.39
C ASP A 207 -13.47 -3.14 18.48
N LYS A 208 -14.69 -3.20 19.01
CA LYS A 208 -15.82 -3.84 18.34
C LYS A 208 -16.21 -3.12 17.05
N VAL A 209 -16.27 -1.79 17.06
CA VAL A 209 -16.69 -1.03 15.87
C VAL A 209 -15.65 -1.13 14.78
N ILE A 210 -14.37 -0.98 15.11
CA ILE A 210 -13.27 -1.15 14.15
C ILE A 210 -13.27 -2.57 13.59
N SER A 211 -13.50 -3.60 14.43
CA SER A 211 -13.57 -4.99 13.97
C SER A 211 -14.66 -5.23 12.93
N ILE A 212 -15.84 -4.62 13.10
CA ILE A 212 -16.96 -4.71 12.16
C ILE A 212 -16.65 -3.95 10.88
N LEU A 213 -16.16 -2.71 10.97
CA LEU A 213 -15.82 -1.90 9.80
C LEU A 213 -14.70 -2.54 8.97
N LEU A 214 -13.70 -3.16 9.62
CA LEU A 214 -12.68 -3.94 8.93
C LEU A 214 -13.30 -5.13 8.18
N PHE A 215 -14.20 -5.88 8.83
CA PHE A 215 -14.90 -6.97 8.16
C PHE A 215 -15.67 -6.48 6.91
N GLU A 216 -16.40 -5.37 7.03
CA GLU A 216 -17.12 -4.79 5.90
C GLU A 216 -16.21 -4.22 4.81
N LEU A 217 -15.08 -3.63 5.18
CA LEU A 217 -14.06 -3.20 4.23
C LEU A 217 -13.48 -4.41 3.47
N GLY A 218 -13.28 -5.54 4.15
CA GLY A 218 -12.89 -6.79 3.51
C GLY A 218 -13.90 -7.25 2.46
N ASN A 219 -15.20 -7.15 2.75
CA ASN A 219 -16.28 -7.45 1.80
C ASN A 219 -16.21 -6.53 0.57
N LEU A 220 -16.06 -5.22 0.79
CA LEU A 220 -15.96 -4.20 -0.26
C LEU A 220 -14.73 -4.43 -1.17
N VAL A 221 -13.57 -4.66 -0.57
CA VAL A 221 -12.31 -4.93 -1.29
C VAL A 221 -12.39 -6.26 -2.05
N ARG A 222 -13.04 -7.27 -1.49
CA ARG A 222 -13.30 -8.55 -2.18
C ARG A 222 -14.19 -8.38 -3.41
N LEU A 223 -15.25 -7.57 -3.30
CA LEU A 223 -16.18 -7.27 -4.40
C LEU A 223 -15.54 -6.45 -5.53
N LYS A 224 -14.51 -5.67 -5.20
CA LYS A 224 -13.65 -4.98 -6.18
C LYS A 224 -12.67 -5.92 -6.90
N GLY A 225 -12.56 -7.19 -6.48
CA GLY A 225 -11.69 -8.20 -7.08
C GLY A 225 -10.31 -8.31 -6.44
N GLU A 226 -10.05 -7.61 -5.33
CA GLU A 226 -8.76 -7.59 -4.65
C GLU A 226 -8.69 -8.67 -3.54
N SER A 227 -8.73 -9.95 -3.93
CA SER A 227 -8.80 -11.07 -2.97
C SER A 227 -7.67 -11.10 -1.94
N GLU A 228 -6.44 -10.74 -2.32
CA GLU A 228 -5.30 -10.74 -1.39
C GLU A 228 -5.45 -9.65 -0.32
N ASN A 229 -5.80 -8.43 -0.72
CA ASN A 229 -6.04 -7.33 0.21
C ASN A 229 -7.24 -7.60 1.11
N ALA A 230 -8.31 -8.20 0.56
CA ALA A 230 -9.46 -8.61 1.36
C ALA A 230 -9.08 -9.59 2.47
N VAL A 231 -8.26 -10.60 2.19
CA VAL A 231 -7.76 -11.55 3.21
C VAL A 231 -6.96 -10.84 4.29
N ARG A 232 -6.07 -9.90 3.93
CA ARG A 232 -5.32 -9.09 4.91
C ARG A 232 -6.28 -8.33 5.83
N ILE A 233 -7.30 -7.71 5.27
CA ILE A 233 -8.29 -6.91 6.00
C ILE A 233 -9.18 -7.78 6.89
N TYR A 234 -9.64 -8.95 6.43
CA TYR A 234 -10.38 -9.89 7.28
C TYR A 234 -9.56 -10.39 8.47
N ASN A 235 -8.26 -10.61 8.28
CA ASN A 235 -7.38 -10.97 9.39
C ASN A 235 -7.21 -9.82 10.39
N LEU A 236 -7.13 -8.57 9.92
CA LEU A 236 -7.19 -7.40 10.80
C LEU A 236 -8.52 -7.34 11.56
N ALA A 237 -9.65 -7.63 10.91
CA ALA A 237 -10.96 -7.68 11.58
C ALA A 237 -10.94 -8.68 12.75
N LYS A 238 -10.36 -9.87 12.53
CA LYS A 238 -10.19 -10.90 13.58
C LYS A 238 -9.28 -10.42 14.72
N GLU A 239 -8.19 -9.73 14.40
CA GLU A 239 -7.27 -9.15 15.40
C GLU A 239 -8.00 -8.14 16.30
N TYR A 240 -8.83 -7.28 15.72
CA TYR A 240 -9.66 -6.31 16.45
C TYR A 240 -10.84 -6.93 17.20
N GLY A 241 -11.15 -8.20 16.98
CA GLY A 241 -12.14 -8.96 17.76
C GLY A 241 -13.35 -9.48 16.98
N PHE A 242 -13.35 -9.42 15.65
CA PHE A 242 -14.42 -9.99 14.84
C PHE A 242 -14.27 -11.52 14.75
N HIS A 243 -15.10 -12.26 15.50
CA HIS A 243 -14.97 -13.71 15.65
C HIS A 243 -16.17 -14.52 15.11
N ASP A 244 -17.07 -13.88 14.34
CA ASP A 244 -18.15 -14.59 13.66
C ASP A 244 -17.58 -15.59 12.61
N GLU A 245 -18.15 -16.78 12.52
CA GLU A 245 -17.70 -17.84 11.60
C GLU A 245 -17.67 -17.40 10.14
N ILE A 246 -18.53 -16.45 9.75
CA ILE A 246 -18.61 -15.93 8.38
C ILE A 246 -17.27 -15.39 7.87
N VAL A 247 -16.43 -14.80 8.74
CA VAL A 247 -15.13 -14.26 8.32
C VAL A 247 -14.21 -15.36 7.77
N ASN A 248 -14.27 -16.56 8.33
CA ASN A 248 -13.48 -17.68 7.85
C ASN A 248 -14.02 -18.18 6.49
N ALA A 249 -15.34 -18.21 6.31
CA ALA A 249 -15.95 -18.55 5.02
C ALA A 249 -15.57 -17.54 3.92
N ARG A 250 -15.52 -16.25 4.26
CA ARG A 250 -15.08 -15.16 3.37
C ARG A 250 -13.61 -15.30 2.96
N ILE A 251 -12.73 -15.59 3.92
CA ILE A 251 -11.31 -15.85 3.66
C ILE A 251 -11.14 -17.06 2.73
N VAL A 252 -11.84 -18.18 3.01
CA VAL A 252 -11.80 -19.38 2.16
C VAL A 252 -12.29 -19.08 0.74
N SER A 253 -13.36 -18.30 0.58
CA SER A 253 -13.85 -17.88 -0.74
C SER A 253 -12.81 -17.09 -1.54
N CYS A 254 -12.00 -16.24 -0.88
CA CYS A 254 -10.92 -15.51 -1.53
C CYS A 254 -9.85 -16.46 -2.11
N PHE A 255 -9.48 -17.51 -1.36
CA PHE A 255 -8.51 -18.51 -1.83
C PHE A 255 -9.07 -19.39 -2.95
N LYS A 256 -10.33 -19.85 -2.85
CA LYS A 256 -10.99 -20.64 -3.90
C LYS A 256 -11.01 -19.87 -5.23
N SER A 257 -11.45 -18.61 -5.20
CA SER A 257 -11.47 -17.76 -6.40
C SER A 257 -10.09 -17.60 -7.06
N ARG A 258 -9.00 -17.66 -6.28
CA ARG A 258 -7.63 -17.61 -6.80
C ARG A 258 -7.20 -18.94 -7.41
N ALA A 259 -7.54 -20.06 -6.76
CA ALA A 259 -7.28 -21.39 -7.28
C ALA A 259 -7.99 -21.61 -8.62
N ASP A 260 -9.30 -21.29 -8.68
CA ASP A 260 -10.11 -21.41 -9.89
C ASP A 260 -9.56 -20.55 -11.04
N TYR A 261 -9.08 -19.33 -10.72
CA TYR A 261 -8.43 -18.45 -11.69
C TYR A 261 -7.17 -19.08 -12.30
N PHE A 262 -6.30 -19.67 -11.46
CA PHE A 262 -5.07 -20.31 -11.94
C PHE A 262 -5.35 -21.61 -12.69
N GLU A 263 -6.34 -22.38 -12.27
CA GLU A 263 -6.77 -23.58 -12.98
C GLU A 263 -7.27 -23.22 -14.39
N HIS A 264 -8.16 -22.25 -14.51
CA HIS A 264 -8.66 -21.77 -15.80
C HIS A 264 -7.54 -21.21 -16.69
N ARG A 265 -6.65 -20.39 -16.12
CA ARG A 265 -5.51 -19.80 -16.87
C ARG A 265 -4.54 -20.87 -17.35
N THR A 266 -4.29 -21.90 -16.53
CA THR A 266 -3.46 -23.05 -16.91
C THR A 266 -4.10 -23.81 -18.07
N TRP A 267 -5.41 -24.06 -18.01
CA TRP A 267 -6.15 -24.70 -19.08
C TRP A 267 -6.13 -23.92 -20.40
N GLU A 268 -6.32 -22.59 -20.36
CA GLU A 268 -6.22 -21.74 -21.56
C GLU A 268 -4.82 -21.74 -22.18
N LEU A 269 -3.79 -21.68 -21.33
CA LEU A 269 -2.40 -21.73 -21.77
C LEU A 269 -2.06 -23.08 -22.41
N ASP A 270 -2.53 -24.19 -21.83
CA ASP A 270 -2.35 -25.52 -22.40
C ASP A 270 -3.03 -25.63 -23.77
N LYS A 271 -4.26 -25.12 -23.91
CA LYS A 271 -4.95 -25.08 -25.21
C LYS A 271 -4.16 -24.27 -26.25
N LYS A 272 -3.66 -23.09 -25.90
CA LYS A 272 -2.82 -22.26 -26.79
C LYS A 272 -1.52 -22.96 -27.15
N LEU A 273 -0.87 -23.61 -26.19
CA LEU A 273 0.34 -24.39 -26.40
C LEU A 273 0.10 -25.55 -27.37
N ASN A 274 -1.03 -26.26 -27.22
CA ASN A 274 -1.41 -27.35 -28.11
C ASN A 274 -1.69 -26.87 -29.54
N VAL A 275 -2.34 -25.70 -29.71
CA VAL A 275 -2.51 -25.08 -31.03
C VAL A 275 -1.16 -24.70 -31.65
N LEU A 276 -0.25 -24.08 -30.88
CA LEU A 276 1.09 -23.72 -31.34
C LEU A 276 1.92 -24.95 -31.74
N ARG A 277 1.84 -26.04 -30.97
CA ARG A 277 2.46 -27.32 -31.30
C ARG A 277 1.95 -27.86 -32.64
N LYS A 278 0.63 -27.84 -32.84
CA LYS A 278 0.00 -28.28 -34.09
C LYS A 278 0.29 -27.36 -35.28
N SER A 279 0.41 -26.04 -35.08
CA SER A 279 0.71 -25.10 -36.16
C SER A 279 2.16 -25.16 -36.62
N LYS A 280 3.07 -25.68 -35.80
CA LYS A 280 4.48 -25.93 -36.15
C LYS A 280 4.68 -27.24 -36.91
N ASN A 281 3.80 -27.56 -37.88
CA ASN A 281 3.91 -28.74 -38.74
C ASN A 281 5.38 -28.98 -39.16
N GLY A 282 6.01 -30.00 -38.59
CA GLY A 282 7.35 -30.46 -38.98
C GLY A 282 8.54 -30.06 -38.10
N VAL A 283 8.37 -29.30 -37.00
CA VAL A 283 9.45 -29.23 -35.99
C VAL A 283 9.21 -30.34 -34.97
N ASP A 284 9.76 -31.51 -35.28
CA ASP A 284 9.86 -32.59 -34.31
C ASP A 284 10.70 -32.08 -33.13
N LEU A 285 10.09 -31.96 -31.95
CA LEU A 285 10.78 -31.50 -30.74
C LEU A 285 12.00 -32.39 -30.43
N ASP A 286 11.95 -33.64 -30.89
CA ASP A 286 13.05 -34.58 -30.83
C ASP A 286 14.23 -34.12 -31.70
N TYR A 287 13.98 -33.52 -32.87
CA TYR A 287 15.03 -32.99 -33.75
C TYR A 287 15.71 -31.75 -33.18
N VAL A 288 14.96 -30.87 -32.51
CA VAL A 288 15.54 -29.70 -31.83
C VAL A 288 16.43 -30.17 -30.68
N SER A 289 15.95 -31.12 -29.88
CA SER A 289 16.75 -31.71 -28.79
C SER A 289 17.99 -32.43 -29.31
N GLN A 290 17.88 -33.17 -30.42
CA GLN A 290 19.01 -33.82 -31.07
C GLN A 290 20.05 -32.82 -31.61
N ILE A 291 19.61 -31.69 -32.19
CA ILE A 291 20.52 -30.61 -32.64
C ILE A 291 21.23 -29.97 -31.43
N GLU A 292 20.51 -29.69 -30.34
CA GLU A 292 21.10 -29.14 -29.11
C GLU A 292 22.15 -30.09 -28.51
N ILE A 293 21.83 -31.39 -28.41
CA ILE A 293 22.77 -32.41 -27.92
C ILE A 293 23.98 -32.52 -28.84
N ALA A 294 23.80 -32.47 -30.16
CA ALA A 294 24.89 -32.52 -31.12
C ALA A 294 25.82 -31.30 -30.98
N LEU A 295 25.26 -30.09 -30.82
CA LEU A 295 26.04 -28.86 -30.62
C LEU A 295 26.84 -28.89 -29.31
N ILE A 296 26.24 -29.37 -28.22
CA ILE A 296 26.92 -29.56 -26.93
C ILE A 296 28.08 -30.55 -27.08
N THR A 297 27.84 -31.68 -27.74
CA THR A 297 28.85 -32.72 -27.96
C THR A 297 30.03 -32.20 -28.78
N VAL A 298 29.76 -31.49 -29.88
CA VAL A 298 30.81 -30.87 -30.72
C VAL A 298 31.60 -29.82 -29.93
N SER A 299 30.95 -29.02 -29.09
CA SER A 299 31.61 -28.03 -28.24
C SER A 299 32.55 -28.67 -27.21
N ILE A 300 32.14 -29.78 -26.59
CA ILE A 300 32.97 -30.52 -25.64
C ILE A 300 34.19 -31.11 -26.35
N ILE A 301 33.99 -31.79 -27.50
CA ILE A 301 35.09 -32.36 -28.29
C ILE A 301 36.08 -31.27 -28.71
N GLY A 302 35.58 -30.13 -29.20
CA GLY A 302 36.40 -28.99 -29.59
C GLY A 302 37.23 -28.45 -28.42
N THR A 303 36.64 -28.38 -27.23
CA THR A 303 37.33 -27.92 -26.01
C THR A 303 38.44 -28.89 -25.58
N VAL A 304 38.18 -30.20 -25.62
CA VAL A 304 39.18 -31.23 -25.29
C VAL A 304 40.34 -31.19 -26.29
N LEU A 305 40.06 -31.06 -27.59
CA LEU A 305 41.09 -30.92 -28.62
C LEU A 305 41.92 -29.64 -28.43
N LEU A 306 41.28 -28.52 -28.09
CA LEU A 306 41.97 -27.27 -27.80
C LEU A 306 42.91 -27.41 -26.60
N ILE A 307 42.46 -28.05 -25.52
CA ILE A 307 43.30 -28.34 -24.33
C ILE A 307 44.46 -29.24 -24.73
N GLY A 308 44.23 -30.29 -25.52
CA GLY A 308 45.28 -31.17 -26.03
C GLY A 308 46.33 -30.42 -26.85
N LEU A 309 45.88 -29.54 -27.76
CA LEU A 309 46.76 -28.67 -28.56
C LEU A 309 47.56 -27.69 -27.68
N LEU A 310 46.94 -27.12 -26.64
CA LEU A 310 47.62 -26.26 -25.70
C LEU A 310 48.69 -27.02 -24.91
N ILE A 311 48.39 -28.23 -24.42
CA ILE A 311 49.37 -29.08 -23.74
C ILE A 311 50.53 -29.42 -24.68
N LEU A 312 50.24 -29.81 -25.92
CA LEU A 312 51.26 -30.09 -26.93
C LEU A 312 52.10 -28.84 -27.22
N TYR A 313 51.47 -27.68 -27.36
CA TYR A 313 52.15 -26.41 -27.56
C TYR A 313 53.07 -26.07 -26.39
N PHE A 314 52.63 -26.22 -25.14
CA PHE A 314 53.46 -25.95 -23.96
C PHE A 314 54.59 -26.97 -23.80
N LYS A 315 54.36 -28.26 -24.12
CA LYS A 315 55.42 -29.28 -24.15
C LYS A 315 56.45 -28.97 -25.23
N TRP A 316 56.00 -28.64 -26.44
CA TRP A 316 56.86 -28.23 -27.55
C TRP A 316 57.65 -26.96 -27.22
N LYS A 317 57.00 -25.96 -26.61
CA LYS A 317 57.66 -24.73 -26.14
C LYS A 317 58.74 -25.03 -25.10
N LYS A 318 58.45 -25.85 -24.09
CA LYS A 318 59.46 -26.30 -23.10
C LYS A 318 60.63 -27.04 -23.75
N LEU A 319 60.36 -27.93 -24.71
CA LEU A 319 61.40 -28.63 -25.48
C LEU A 319 62.24 -27.64 -26.30
N LYS A 320 61.61 -26.69 -26.98
CA LYS A 320 62.29 -25.65 -27.75
C LYS A 320 63.16 -24.76 -26.86
N ASP A 321 62.63 -24.33 -25.72
CA ASP A 321 63.36 -23.51 -24.74
C ASP A 321 64.55 -24.29 -24.15
N TYR A 322 64.38 -25.59 -23.86
CA TYR A 322 65.47 -26.47 -23.39
C TYR A 322 66.57 -26.65 -24.44
N VAL A 323 66.20 -26.87 -25.71
CA VAL A 323 67.16 -26.98 -26.82
C VAL A 323 67.91 -25.65 -27.01
N LEU A 324 67.22 -24.50 -26.99
CA LEU A 324 67.85 -23.18 -27.12
C LEU A 324 68.79 -22.82 -25.95
N LEU A 325 68.47 -23.26 -24.72
CA LEU A 325 69.33 -23.07 -23.54
C LEU A 325 70.59 -23.96 -23.58
N ASN A 326 70.47 -25.19 -24.10
CA ASN A 326 71.61 -26.11 -24.23
C ASN A 326 72.46 -25.90 -25.49
N ASP A 327 71.92 -25.24 -26.52
CA ASP A 327 72.66 -24.80 -27.72
C ASP A 327 73.29 -23.40 -27.54
N SER A 328 73.14 -22.78 -26.36
CA SER A 328 73.87 -21.56 -26.02
C SER A 328 75.34 -21.92 -25.78
N PRO A 329 76.28 -21.47 -26.63
CA PRO A 329 77.69 -21.77 -26.43
C PRO A 329 78.16 -21.15 -25.11
N ASN A 330 78.74 -21.97 -24.23
CA ASN A 330 79.47 -21.50 -23.06
C ASN A 330 80.60 -20.55 -23.53
N LEU A 331 80.30 -19.25 -23.57
CA LEU A 331 81.31 -18.20 -23.63
C LEU A 331 81.88 -18.04 -22.22
N ASN A 332 82.85 -18.90 -21.91
CA ASN A 332 83.93 -18.57 -21.00
C ASN A 332 85.03 -17.82 -21.76
#